data_AF-A0A2J0MMQ7-F1
#
_entry.id   AF-A0A2J0MMQ7-F1
#
_cell.length_a   1.000
_cell.length_b   1.000
_cell.length_c   1.000
_cell.angle_alpha   90.00
_cell.angle_beta   90.00
_cell.angle_gamma   90.00
#
_symmetry.space_group_name_H-M   'P 1'
#
loop_
_entity.id
_entity.type
_entity.pdbx_description
1 polymer ?
#
loop_
_entity_poly.entity_id
_entity_poly.type
_entity_poly.pdbx_seq_one_letter_code
_entity_poly.pdbx_strand_id
1 'polypeptide(L)'
;MMKKLLFLAVLFLVLGLSNAYAVPVTFNIDELYDWGRLYSYSGGVGGTYTTMNSNPAYFGVGGDTVIGHTITADTLGNQDGQEDTWGVGSIASLTSQPPGITYFQRSASEEMTFMFYGFDDAALSTPSFAGVTTIGSVGGHIQVWLDNPPDFVGADGTGNRTALDRWTGATEGALVLDLMPVVNPLTGFTLTSGFDFVNQTGNGAIYLATTGSGAWDSVFDTNTQLFGSDFRFTFTVNDNENPVVGNWVVYGDGNADGNVVPEPASMILMGIGLAGAARLRRRTA
;
A
#
# COMPACT_ATOMS: atom_id res chain seq x y z
N MET A 1 33.87 22.27 52.15
CA MET A 1 33.92 23.59 51.47
C MET A 1 33.57 23.37 50.00
N MET A 2 32.42 23.89 49.56
CA MET A 2 31.71 23.52 48.33
C MET A 2 32.39 24.04 47.06
N LYS A 3 32.67 23.15 46.09
CA LYS A 3 33.00 23.51 44.70
C LYS A 3 31.68 23.68 43.95
N LYS A 4 31.36 24.90 43.54
CA LYS A 4 30.19 25.22 42.71
C LYS A 4 30.39 24.62 41.32
N LEU A 5 29.53 23.69 40.95
CA LEU A 5 29.43 23.14 39.60
C LEU A 5 28.68 24.17 38.76
N LEU A 6 29.40 24.84 37.86
CA LEU A 6 28.80 25.74 36.87
C LEU A 6 28.11 24.84 35.82
N PHE A 7 26.78 24.74 35.89
CA PHE A 7 25.99 24.18 34.79
C PHE A 7 26.08 25.18 33.63
N LEU A 8 27.04 24.96 32.73
CA LEU A 8 27.00 25.58 31.42
C LEU A 8 25.86 24.90 30.66
N ALA A 9 24.67 25.49 30.75
CA ALA A 9 23.61 25.22 29.80
C ALA A 9 24.18 25.59 28.42
N VAL A 10 24.63 24.58 27.68
CA VAL A 10 24.88 24.72 26.25
C VAL A 10 23.49 24.89 25.65
N LEU A 11 23.07 26.15 25.57
CA LEU A 11 22.08 26.61 24.63
C LEU A 11 22.64 26.25 23.25
N PHE A 12 22.32 25.06 22.75
CA PHE A 12 22.40 24.79 21.32
C PHE A 12 21.36 25.70 20.68
N LEU A 13 21.80 26.92 20.41
CA LEU A 13 21.29 27.73 19.32
C LEU A 13 21.53 26.88 18.07
N VAL A 14 20.57 26.03 17.72
CA VAL A 14 20.51 25.34 16.42
C VAL A 14 20.18 26.44 15.41
N LEU A 15 21.18 27.27 15.13
CA LEU A 15 21.18 28.18 14.00
C LEU A 15 21.14 27.29 12.75
N GLY A 16 20.07 27.48 12.00
CA GLY A 16 19.59 26.57 10.99
C GLY A 16 20.62 26.20 9.92
N LEU A 17 20.91 24.91 9.85
CA LEU A 17 21.22 24.10 8.68
C LEU A 17 20.82 22.69 9.15
N SER A 18 19.96 21.94 8.51
CA SER A 18 19.83 21.66 7.09
C SER A 18 18.39 21.21 6.85
N ASN A 19 17.81 21.54 5.69
CA ASN A 19 16.69 20.76 5.18
C ASN A 19 17.14 19.30 5.24
N ALA A 20 16.58 18.50 6.16
CA ALA A 20 16.82 17.08 6.16
C ALA A 20 16.27 16.60 4.82
N TYR A 21 17.18 16.30 3.88
CA TYR A 21 16.79 15.87 2.56
C TYR A 21 16.04 14.55 2.75
N ALA A 22 14.78 14.54 2.33
CA ALA A 22 13.99 13.33 2.33
C ALA A 22 14.73 12.30 1.44
N VAL A 23 14.94 11.10 1.97
CA VAL A 23 15.64 10.03 1.25
C VAL A 23 14.58 9.23 0.52
N PRO A 24 14.64 9.11 -0.81
CA PRO A 24 13.68 8.30 -1.54
C PRO A 24 13.89 6.83 -1.22
N VAL A 25 12.79 6.11 -1.07
CA VAL A 25 12.77 4.68 -0.79
C VAL A 25 11.72 3.98 -1.65
N THR A 26 11.93 2.70 -1.90
CA THR A 26 11.01 1.84 -2.65
C THR A 26 10.69 0.59 -1.83
N PHE A 27 9.40 0.33 -1.65
CA PHE A 27 8.85 -0.94 -1.22
C PHE A 27 8.67 -1.81 -2.46
N ASN A 28 9.36 -2.94 -2.52
CA ASN A 28 9.20 -3.92 -3.58
C ASN A 28 8.18 -4.96 -3.13
N ILE A 29 7.05 -5.03 -3.82
CA ILE A 29 5.97 -5.99 -3.55
C ILE A 29 6.18 -7.19 -4.45
N ASP A 30 6.23 -8.39 -3.87
CA ASP A 30 6.42 -9.63 -4.61
C ASP A 30 5.17 -10.49 -4.72
N GLU A 31 4.21 -10.31 -3.81
CA GLU A 31 2.91 -10.94 -3.90
C GLU A 31 1.82 -9.91 -3.63
N LEU A 32 0.92 -9.72 -4.58
CA LEU A 32 -0.30 -8.93 -4.47
C LEU A 32 -1.46 -9.81 -4.88
N TYR A 33 -2.46 -9.93 -4.01
CA TYR A 33 -3.70 -10.63 -4.28
C TYR A 33 -4.87 -9.69 -4.06
N ASP A 34 -5.83 -9.72 -4.97
CA ASP A 34 -6.98 -8.84 -4.94
C ASP A 34 -8.25 -9.65 -5.17
N TRP A 35 -9.20 -9.41 -4.27
CA TRP A 35 -10.59 -9.72 -4.48
C TRP A 35 -11.27 -8.45 -4.99
N GLY A 36 -11.77 -8.51 -6.22
CA GLY A 36 -12.53 -7.41 -6.83
C GLY A 36 -13.90 -7.89 -7.33
N ARG A 37 -14.83 -6.97 -7.51
CA ARG A 37 -16.08 -7.26 -8.23
C ARG A 37 -15.77 -7.69 -9.67
N LEU A 38 -16.50 -8.70 -10.14
CA LEU A 38 -16.52 -9.01 -11.57
C LEU A 38 -17.59 -8.17 -12.27
N TYR A 39 -17.30 -7.80 -13.51
CA TYR A 39 -18.18 -6.99 -14.32
C TYR A 39 -18.49 -7.68 -15.65
N SER A 40 -19.77 -7.76 -15.99
CA SER A 40 -20.20 -8.10 -17.35
C SER A 40 -20.63 -6.83 -18.07
N TYR A 41 -19.99 -6.55 -19.21
CA TYR A 41 -20.35 -5.40 -20.04
C TYR A 41 -21.36 -5.76 -21.12
N SER A 42 -22.39 -4.93 -21.28
CA SER A 42 -23.37 -5.06 -22.36
C SER A 42 -23.66 -3.71 -23.02
N GLY A 43 -23.68 -3.69 -24.36
CA GLY A 43 -24.03 -2.51 -25.15
C GLY A 43 -22.88 -1.89 -25.96
N GLY A 44 -23.16 -0.77 -26.61
CA GLY A 44 -22.19 0.07 -27.33
C GLY A 44 -21.64 1.18 -26.43
N VAL A 45 -21.28 2.35 -26.97
CA VAL A 45 -20.85 3.51 -26.14
C VAL A 45 -21.94 3.89 -25.14
N GLY A 46 -21.55 4.08 -23.86
CA GLY A 46 -22.49 4.34 -22.77
C GLY A 46 -23.32 3.11 -22.41
N GLY A 47 -22.76 1.93 -22.64
CA GLY A 47 -23.36 0.66 -22.24
C GLY A 47 -23.38 0.49 -20.72
N THR A 48 -23.64 -0.73 -20.31
CA THR A 48 -23.94 -1.04 -18.92
C THR A 48 -23.10 -2.20 -18.42
N TYR A 49 -22.43 -1.97 -17.29
CA TYR A 49 -21.79 -3.00 -16.50
C TYR A 49 -22.78 -3.57 -15.50
N THR A 50 -22.88 -4.89 -15.44
CA THR A 50 -23.61 -5.59 -14.39
C THR A 50 -22.60 -6.27 -13.48
N THR A 51 -22.63 -5.97 -12.19
CA THR A 51 -21.78 -6.64 -11.19
C THR A 51 -22.18 -8.11 -11.05
N MET A 52 -21.20 -9.00 -11.12
CA MET A 52 -21.33 -10.42 -10.85
C MET A 52 -20.47 -10.74 -9.64
N ASN A 53 -20.97 -11.56 -8.70
CA ASN A 53 -20.14 -12.07 -7.62
C ASN A 53 -19.91 -13.56 -7.86
N SER A 54 -18.67 -13.93 -8.15
CA SER A 54 -18.26 -15.31 -8.49
C SER A 54 -17.44 -15.97 -7.38
N ASN A 55 -17.61 -15.55 -6.11
CA ASN A 55 -16.89 -16.17 -5.02
C ASN A 55 -17.81 -17.05 -4.15
N PRO A 56 -17.91 -18.36 -4.46
CA PRO A 56 -18.68 -19.31 -3.64
C PRO A 56 -18.13 -19.48 -2.21
N ALA A 57 -16.92 -19.01 -1.88
CA ALA A 57 -16.37 -19.10 -0.53
C ALA A 57 -16.98 -18.09 0.46
N TYR A 58 -17.55 -16.98 0.00
CA TYR A 58 -18.22 -16.01 0.88
C TYR A 58 -19.70 -16.33 1.12
N PHE A 59 -20.33 -17.16 0.27
CA PHE A 59 -21.78 -17.43 0.35
C PHE A 59 -22.18 -18.91 0.25
N GLY A 60 -21.23 -19.84 0.20
CA GLY A 60 -21.48 -21.28 0.18
C GLY A 60 -22.07 -21.76 -1.15
N VAL A 61 -21.29 -22.52 -1.92
CA VAL A 61 -21.72 -23.43 -3.02
C VAL A 61 -22.66 -22.87 -4.12
N GLY A 62 -22.93 -21.58 -4.17
CA GLY A 62 -23.77 -20.94 -5.18
C GLY A 62 -22.98 -20.50 -6.40
N GLY A 63 -23.50 -20.74 -7.61
CA GLY A 63 -22.95 -20.15 -8.83
C GLY A 63 -23.03 -18.62 -8.84
N ASP A 64 -22.46 -18.01 -9.87
CA ASP A 64 -22.43 -16.54 -10.06
C ASP A 64 -23.79 -15.92 -9.74
N THR A 65 -23.87 -15.23 -8.61
CA THR A 65 -25.11 -14.56 -8.23
C THR A 65 -24.95 -13.11 -8.66
N VAL A 66 -25.68 -12.73 -9.71
CA VAL A 66 -25.78 -11.33 -10.11
C VAL A 66 -26.34 -10.56 -8.92
N ILE A 67 -25.53 -9.68 -8.32
CA ILE A 67 -25.99 -8.77 -7.26
C ILE A 67 -26.91 -7.70 -7.87
N GLY A 68 -26.85 -7.52 -9.20
CA GLY A 68 -27.78 -6.68 -9.96
C GLY A 68 -27.46 -5.19 -9.86
N HIS A 69 -26.36 -4.81 -9.20
CA HIS A 69 -25.88 -3.45 -9.29
C HIS A 69 -25.42 -3.19 -10.73
N THR A 70 -25.98 -2.13 -11.28
CA THR A 70 -25.93 -1.83 -12.70
C THR A 70 -25.28 -0.47 -12.83
N ILE A 71 -24.08 -0.45 -13.39
CA ILE A 71 -23.28 0.77 -13.55
C ILE A 71 -23.35 1.19 -15.01
N THR A 72 -23.79 2.41 -15.26
CA THR A 72 -23.73 2.98 -16.61
C THR A 72 -22.29 3.42 -16.87
N ALA A 73 -21.71 2.93 -17.97
CA ALA A 73 -20.36 3.30 -18.36
C ALA A 73 -20.23 4.82 -18.56
N ASP A 74 -19.04 5.35 -18.32
CA ASP A 74 -18.70 6.77 -18.44
C ASP A 74 -19.54 7.71 -17.56
N THR A 75 -20.20 7.15 -16.54
CA THR A 75 -20.97 7.90 -15.54
C THR A 75 -20.17 7.96 -14.24
N LEU A 76 -20.10 9.15 -13.62
CA LEU A 76 -19.49 9.34 -12.30
C LEU A 76 -20.54 9.14 -11.21
N GLY A 77 -20.11 8.76 -10.01
CA GLY A 77 -20.98 8.74 -8.84
C GLY A 77 -21.72 7.42 -8.62
N ASN A 78 -21.23 6.30 -9.18
CA ASN A 78 -21.87 4.99 -9.07
C ASN A 78 -21.52 4.24 -7.78
N GLN A 79 -20.69 4.82 -6.92
CA GLN A 79 -20.30 4.20 -5.66
C GLN A 79 -21.54 3.95 -4.80
N ASP A 80 -21.66 2.73 -4.25
CA ASP A 80 -22.87 2.28 -3.56
C ASP A 80 -22.74 2.27 -2.02
N GLY A 81 -21.57 2.71 -1.53
CA GLY A 81 -21.19 2.71 -0.13
C GLY A 81 -20.71 1.35 0.38
N GLN A 82 -20.58 0.35 -0.51
CA GLN A 82 -20.01 -0.95 -0.21
C GLN A 82 -18.63 -1.07 -0.84
N GLU A 83 -17.80 -1.92 -0.25
CA GLU A 83 -16.49 -2.20 -0.80
C GLU A 83 -16.58 -3.10 -2.03
N ASP A 84 -15.87 -2.71 -3.07
CA ASP A 84 -15.82 -3.37 -4.37
C ASP A 84 -14.50 -4.09 -4.59
N THR A 85 -13.43 -3.65 -3.92
CA THR A 85 -12.12 -4.32 -3.96
C THR A 85 -11.39 -4.23 -2.63
N TRP A 86 -10.71 -5.32 -2.30
CA TRP A 86 -9.78 -5.44 -1.18
C TRP A 86 -8.79 -6.57 -1.48
N GLY A 87 -7.67 -6.58 -0.77
CA GLY A 87 -6.69 -7.61 -0.97
C GLY A 87 -5.57 -7.58 0.04
N VAL A 88 -4.65 -8.51 -0.14
CA VAL A 88 -3.50 -8.70 0.73
C VAL A 88 -2.25 -8.98 -0.10
N GLY A 89 -1.09 -8.78 0.50
CA GLY A 89 0.16 -9.09 -0.17
C GLY A 89 1.34 -9.05 0.78
N SER A 90 2.51 -9.39 0.25
CA SER A 90 3.78 -9.35 0.96
C SER A 90 4.77 -8.38 0.30
N ILE A 91 5.61 -7.78 1.14
CA ILE A 91 6.67 -6.87 0.75
C ILE A 91 7.98 -7.64 0.83
N ALA A 92 8.67 -7.79 -0.30
CA ALA A 92 9.96 -8.46 -0.35
C ALA A 92 11.06 -7.64 0.31
N SER A 93 11.07 -6.32 0.08
CA SER A 93 12.11 -5.44 0.61
C SER A 93 11.72 -3.96 0.64
N LEU A 94 12.39 -3.22 1.51
CA LEU A 94 12.41 -1.75 1.55
C LEU A 94 13.84 -1.26 1.34
N THR A 95 14.07 -0.49 0.27
CA THR A 95 15.41 -0.05 -0.13
C THR A 95 15.46 1.44 -0.42
N SER A 96 16.61 2.10 -0.19
CA SER A 96 16.83 3.49 -0.61
C SER A 96 16.94 3.62 -2.13
N GLN A 97 16.72 4.83 -2.65
CA GLN A 97 16.97 5.19 -4.05
C GLN A 97 18.09 6.27 -4.14
N PRO A 98 19.13 6.09 -4.98
CA PRO A 98 19.50 4.83 -5.61
C PRO A 98 19.77 3.71 -4.58
N PRO A 99 19.72 2.42 -5.00
CA PRO A 99 19.89 1.28 -4.11
C PRO A 99 21.23 1.35 -3.38
N GLY A 100 21.20 1.54 -2.07
CA GLY A 100 22.39 1.70 -1.25
C GLY A 100 22.22 1.23 0.19
N ILE A 101 20.99 1.30 0.72
CA ILE A 101 20.63 0.82 2.04
C ILE A 101 19.37 -0.03 1.92
N THR A 102 19.40 -1.23 2.50
CA THR A 102 18.22 -2.08 2.69
C THR A 102 17.74 -1.87 4.13
N TYR A 103 16.57 -1.27 4.29
CA TYR A 103 15.95 -1.04 5.59
C TYR A 103 15.19 -2.27 6.08
N PHE A 104 14.60 -3.02 5.15
CA PHE A 104 13.91 -4.26 5.41
C PHE A 104 14.12 -5.24 4.26
N GLN A 105 14.24 -6.52 4.59
CA GLN A 105 14.31 -7.64 3.65
C GLN A 105 13.59 -8.83 4.30
N ARG A 106 12.58 -9.39 3.61
CA ARG A 106 11.87 -10.57 4.11
C ARG A 106 12.85 -11.70 4.41
N SER A 107 12.63 -12.38 5.54
CA SER A 107 13.47 -13.48 6.02
C SER A 107 12.62 -14.61 6.60
N ALA A 108 13.26 -15.68 7.08
CA ALA A 108 12.54 -16.79 7.73
C ALA A 108 11.98 -16.45 9.12
N SER A 109 12.33 -15.28 9.69
CA SER A 109 11.88 -14.86 11.03
C SER A 109 11.01 -13.60 11.01
N GLU A 110 10.97 -12.89 9.89
CA GLU A 110 10.30 -11.59 9.77
C GLU A 110 9.74 -11.45 8.36
N GLU A 111 8.49 -11.05 8.27
CA GLU A 111 7.85 -10.65 7.02
C GLU A 111 7.09 -9.36 7.19
N MET A 112 6.88 -8.68 6.08
CA MET A 112 6.07 -7.48 6.03
C MET A 112 4.98 -7.73 5.03
N THR A 113 3.76 -7.51 5.47
CA THR A 113 2.53 -7.75 4.71
C THR A 113 1.77 -6.45 4.59
N PHE A 114 0.84 -6.40 3.66
CA PHE A 114 -0.11 -5.31 3.59
C PHE A 114 -1.50 -5.84 3.30
N MET A 115 -2.49 -5.08 3.74
CA MET A 115 -3.90 -5.27 3.39
C MET A 115 -4.45 -3.95 2.87
N PHE A 116 -5.14 -4.00 1.75
CA PHE A 116 -5.90 -2.85 1.25
C PHE A 116 -7.38 -3.19 1.22
N TYR A 117 -8.23 -2.21 1.51
CA TYR A 117 -9.67 -2.42 1.66
C TYR A 117 -10.43 -1.10 1.55
N GLY A 118 -11.76 -1.15 1.42
CA GLY A 118 -12.66 -0.01 1.45
C GLY A 118 -12.73 0.81 0.17
N PHE A 119 -12.24 0.28 -0.95
CA PHE A 119 -12.40 0.91 -2.27
C PHE A 119 -13.77 0.59 -2.86
N ASP A 120 -14.45 1.60 -3.38
CA ASP A 120 -15.79 1.51 -3.97
C ASP A 120 -15.76 2.12 -5.38
N ASP A 121 -16.21 1.39 -6.40
CA ASP A 121 -16.04 1.80 -7.79
C ASP A 121 -17.05 2.89 -8.17
N ALA A 122 -16.54 4.10 -8.37
CA ALA A 122 -17.36 5.28 -8.70
C ALA A 122 -17.64 5.41 -10.19
N ALA A 123 -16.78 4.88 -11.05
CA ALA A 123 -16.91 4.98 -12.50
C ALA A 123 -16.15 3.86 -13.24
N LEU A 124 -16.74 3.38 -14.33
CA LEU A 124 -16.11 2.48 -15.29
C LEU A 124 -16.24 3.10 -16.68
N SER A 125 -15.14 3.21 -17.44
CA SER A 125 -15.20 3.73 -18.81
C SER A 125 -15.80 2.71 -19.76
N THR A 126 -16.42 3.12 -20.86
CA THR A 126 -16.74 2.17 -21.96
C THR A 126 -15.46 1.39 -22.37
N PRO A 127 -15.49 0.05 -22.56
CA PRO A 127 -14.32 -0.69 -22.97
C PRO A 127 -13.80 -0.15 -24.31
N SER A 128 -12.50 0.12 -24.39
CA SER A 128 -11.86 0.48 -25.63
C SER A 128 -11.96 -0.66 -26.66
N PHE A 129 -11.63 -0.38 -27.92
CA PHE A 129 -11.57 -1.43 -28.95
C PHE A 129 -10.59 -2.57 -28.59
N ALA A 130 -9.58 -2.28 -27.77
CA ALA A 130 -8.64 -3.27 -27.25
C ALA A 130 -9.19 -4.06 -26.05
N GLY A 131 -10.41 -3.77 -25.58
CA GLY A 131 -11.00 -4.40 -24.40
C GLY A 131 -10.62 -3.74 -23.07
N VAL A 132 -9.81 -2.69 -23.08
CA VAL A 132 -9.37 -1.99 -21.87
C VAL A 132 -10.49 -1.14 -21.29
N THR A 133 -10.80 -1.34 -20.02
CA THR A 133 -11.69 -0.51 -19.20
C THR A 133 -10.87 0.22 -18.14
N THR A 134 -11.03 1.54 -18.03
CA THR A 134 -10.53 2.31 -16.89
C THR A 134 -11.56 2.27 -15.77
N ILE A 135 -11.10 1.98 -14.56
CA ILE A 135 -11.90 1.91 -13.34
C ILE A 135 -11.43 3.04 -12.42
N GLY A 136 -12.36 3.86 -11.98
CA GLY A 136 -12.13 4.93 -11.01
C GLY A 136 -12.85 4.60 -9.71
N SER A 137 -12.09 4.44 -8.64
CA SER A 137 -12.64 4.09 -7.31
C SER A 137 -12.45 5.25 -6.34
N VAL A 138 -13.31 5.29 -5.32
CA VAL A 138 -13.25 6.25 -4.20
C VAL A 138 -13.04 5.51 -2.88
N GLY A 139 -12.62 6.25 -1.85
CA GLY A 139 -12.32 5.67 -0.54
C GLY A 139 -11.00 4.91 -0.54
N GLY A 140 -10.97 3.78 0.17
CA GLY A 140 -9.80 2.94 0.32
C GLY A 140 -8.98 3.22 1.57
N HIS A 141 -8.23 2.20 1.96
CA HIS A 141 -7.26 2.21 3.04
C HIS A 141 -6.19 1.18 2.73
N ILE A 142 -4.94 1.43 3.12
CA ILE A 142 -3.84 0.48 2.97
C ILE A 142 -3.07 0.43 4.28
N GLN A 143 -2.97 -0.76 4.86
CA GLN A 143 -2.25 -1.00 6.10
C GLN A 143 -1.08 -1.92 5.84
N VAL A 144 0.09 -1.56 6.39
CA VAL A 144 1.30 -2.37 6.31
C VAL A 144 1.61 -2.88 7.71
N TRP A 145 1.84 -4.17 7.83
CA TRP A 145 2.11 -4.87 9.09
C TRP A 145 3.50 -5.48 9.04
N LEU A 146 4.24 -5.36 10.15
CA LEU A 146 5.41 -6.21 10.40
C LEU A 146 4.90 -7.46 11.11
N ASP A 147 4.79 -8.56 10.37
CA ASP A 147 4.17 -9.79 10.84
C ASP A 147 5.16 -10.73 11.53
N ASN A 148 4.69 -11.38 12.60
CA ASN A 148 5.50 -12.29 13.40
C ASN A 148 4.62 -13.26 14.21
N PRO A 149 4.63 -14.58 13.91
CA PRO A 149 5.56 -15.28 13.00
C PRO A 149 5.33 -14.95 11.51
N PRO A 150 6.30 -15.20 10.63
CA PRO A 150 6.10 -15.06 9.19
C PRO A 150 5.32 -16.27 8.66
N ASP A 151 4.00 -16.16 8.59
CA ASP A 151 3.08 -17.22 8.19
C ASP A 151 2.08 -16.80 7.09
N PHE A 152 2.34 -15.67 6.41
CA PHE A 152 1.59 -15.27 5.22
C PHE A 152 1.68 -16.34 4.12
N VAL A 153 0.51 -16.85 3.75
CA VAL A 153 0.35 -17.74 2.61
C VAL A 153 -0.77 -17.21 1.74
N GLY A 154 -0.41 -16.45 0.71
CA GLY A 154 -1.38 -15.90 -0.24
C GLY A 154 -2.33 -16.94 -0.85
N ALA A 155 -1.89 -18.20 -0.97
CA ALA A 155 -2.71 -19.30 -1.45
C ALA A 155 -3.91 -19.68 -0.55
N ASP A 156 -3.94 -19.24 0.70
CA ASP A 156 -5.06 -19.49 1.62
C ASP A 156 -6.35 -18.77 1.19
N GLY A 157 -6.22 -17.75 0.33
CA GLY A 157 -7.35 -17.12 -0.34
C GLY A 157 -8.19 -16.19 0.55
N THR A 158 -9.40 -15.90 0.08
CA THR A 158 -10.28 -14.91 0.71
C THR A 158 -10.92 -15.39 2.00
N GLY A 159 -10.90 -16.69 2.28
CA GLY A 159 -11.50 -17.28 3.48
C GLY A 159 -10.80 -16.85 4.78
N ASN A 160 -9.56 -16.40 4.69
CA ASN A 160 -8.78 -15.91 5.83
C ASN A 160 -9.09 -14.45 6.18
N ARG A 161 -9.93 -13.73 5.42
CA ARG A 161 -10.40 -12.40 5.83
C ARG A 161 -11.42 -12.53 6.97
N THR A 162 -11.01 -12.14 8.17
CA THR A 162 -11.82 -12.28 9.39
C THR A 162 -12.54 -11.00 9.80
N ALA A 163 -12.13 -9.84 9.27
CA ALA A 163 -12.83 -8.56 9.41
C ALA A 163 -12.52 -7.63 8.22
N LEU A 164 -13.10 -6.42 8.22
CA LEU A 164 -12.85 -5.43 7.17
C LEU A 164 -11.34 -5.13 7.02
N ASP A 165 -10.64 -4.98 8.15
CA ASP A 165 -9.22 -4.65 8.29
C ASP A 165 -8.36 -5.84 8.78
N ARG A 166 -8.87 -7.08 8.70
CA ARG A 166 -8.17 -8.26 9.25
C ARG A 166 -8.13 -9.44 8.30
N TRP A 167 -6.94 -10.02 8.19
CA TRP A 167 -6.65 -11.27 7.49
C TRP A 167 -5.67 -12.12 8.32
N THR A 168 -6.02 -13.39 8.57
CA THR A 168 -5.24 -14.34 9.38
C THR A 168 -3.98 -14.76 8.62
N GLY A 169 -2.81 -14.47 9.19
CA GLY A 169 -1.48 -14.64 8.60
C GLY A 169 -0.93 -13.40 7.89
N ALA A 170 -1.59 -12.24 8.01
CA ALA A 170 -1.09 -10.99 7.42
C ALA A 170 -1.26 -9.75 8.30
N THR A 171 -2.10 -9.79 9.33
CA THR A 171 -2.51 -8.59 10.09
C THR A 171 -2.43 -8.78 11.61
N GLU A 172 -1.63 -9.77 12.04
CA GLU A 172 -1.54 -10.22 13.43
C GLU A 172 -0.34 -9.60 14.18
N GLY A 173 0.65 -9.10 13.44
CA GLY A 173 1.80 -8.39 13.96
C GLY A 173 1.57 -6.91 14.30
N ALA A 174 2.64 -6.11 14.15
CA ALA A 174 2.62 -4.68 14.47
C ALA A 174 2.26 -3.83 13.25
N LEU A 175 1.27 -2.93 13.39
CA LEU A 175 0.95 -1.94 12.35
C LEU A 175 2.11 -0.96 12.19
N VAL A 176 2.81 -1.02 11.05
CA VAL A 176 3.94 -0.13 10.76
C VAL A 176 3.51 1.10 9.98
N LEU A 177 2.65 0.95 8.97
CA LEU A 177 2.12 2.09 8.21
C LEU A 177 0.62 1.99 8.10
N ASP A 178 -0.04 3.13 8.28
CA ASP A 178 -1.47 3.27 8.10
C ASP A 178 -1.74 4.37 7.07
N LEU A 179 -2.13 3.98 5.86
CA LEU A 179 -2.13 4.83 4.69
C LEU A 179 -3.55 5.03 4.16
N MET A 180 -3.89 6.29 3.84
CA MET A 180 -5.14 6.65 3.20
C MET A 180 -4.88 7.22 1.79
N PRO A 181 -5.65 6.79 0.78
CA PRO A 181 -5.56 7.35 -0.56
C PRO A 181 -5.86 8.86 -0.62
N VAL A 182 -5.06 9.58 -1.38
CA VAL A 182 -5.26 10.99 -1.69
C VAL A 182 -6.12 11.11 -2.95
N VAL A 183 -7.19 11.90 -2.85
CA VAL A 183 -8.09 12.18 -3.99
C VAL A 183 -7.33 12.94 -5.07
N ASN A 184 -7.33 12.40 -6.29
CA ASN A 184 -6.84 13.11 -7.46
C ASN A 184 -7.80 14.28 -7.78
N PRO A 185 -7.36 15.55 -7.69
CA PRO A 185 -8.24 16.70 -7.86
C PRO A 185 -8.75 16.87 -9.31
N LEU A 186 -8.15 16.18 -10.28
CA LEU A 186 -8.57 16.24 -11.68
C LEU A 186 -9.71 15.28 -12.00
N THR A 187 -9.77 14.13 -11.32
CA THR A 187 -10.73 13.06 -11.60
C THR A 187 -11.74 12.85 -10.47
N GLY A 188 -11.39 13.24 -9.24
CA GLY A 188 -12.18 12.96 -8.04
C GLY A 188 -12.02 11.54 -7.50
N PHE A 189 -11.18 10.71 -8.12
CA PHE A 189 -10.93 9.33 -7.70
C PHE A 189 -9.74 9.23 -6.74
N THR A 190 -9.78 8.24 -5.85
CA THR A 190 -8.64 7.88 -5.00
C THR A 190 -7.76 6.82 -5.66
N LEU A 191 -8.35 5.90 -6.41
CA LEU A 191 -7.67 4.89 -7.21
C LEU A 191 -8.07 5.03 -8.68
N THR A 192 -7.10 4.90 -9.58
CA THR A 192 -7.37 4.71 -11.00
C THR A 192 -6.59 3.51 -11.51
N SER A 193 -7.33 2.54 -12.01
CA SER A 193 -6.80 1.31 -12.61
C SER A 193 -7.33 1.14 -14.03
N GLY A 194 -6.64 0.31 -14.80
CA GLY A 194 -7.09 -0.19 -16.09
C GLY A 194 -7.07 -1.70 -16.06
N PHE A 195 -8.08 -2.32 -16.64
CA PHE A 195 -8.12 -3.76 -16.86
C PHE A 195 -8.41 -4.06 -18.33
N ASP A 196 -7.56 -4.86 -18.94
CA ASP A 196 -7.69 -5.40 -20.28
C ASP A 196 -8.40 -6.76 -20.20
N PHE A 197 -9.70 -6.78 -20.51
CA PHE A 197 -10.49 -8.01 -20.50
C PHE A 197 -10.13 -9.00 -21.62
N VAL A 198 -9.37 -8.57 -22.64
CA VAL A 198 -8.92 -9.44 -23.73
C VAL A 198 -7.62 -10.13 -23.34
N ASN A 199 -6.67 -9.37 -22.80
CA ASN A 199 -5.37 -9.89 -22.38
C ASN A 199 -5.34 -10.34 -20.91
N GLN A 200 -6.43 -10.17 -20.17
CA GLN A 200 -6.56 -10.59 -18.77
C GLN A 200 -5.48 -9.99 -17.86
N THR A 201 -5.18 -8.72 -18.08
CA THR A 201 -4.14 -8.00 -17.35
C THR A 201 -4.66 -6.66 -16.87
N GLY A 202 -4.19 -6.22 -15.71
CA GLY A 202 -4.54 -4.94 -15.13
C GLY A 202 -3.32 -4.20 -14.64
N ASN A 203 -3.46 -2.89 -14.53
CA ASN A 203 -2.45 -2.04 -13.94
C ASN A 203 -3.11 -0.83 -13.29
N GLY A 204 -2.43 -0.20 -12.34
CA GLY A 204 -2.98 0.99 -11.70
C GLY A 204 -1.94 1.78 -10.93
N ALA A 205 -2.38 2.95 -10.47
CA ALA A 205 -1.60 3.79 -9.61
C ALA A 205 -2.50 4.44 -8.55
N ILE A 206 -1.95 4.60 -7.36
CA ILE A 206 -2.59 5.26 -6.23
C ILE A 206 -1.57 6.12 -5.49
N TYR A 207 -2.02 7.26 -5.00
CA TYR A 207 -1.23 8.19 -4.21
C TYR A 207 -1.73 8.10 -2.77
N LEU A 208 -0.83 7.90 -1.82
CA LEU A 208 -1.18 7.57 -0.43
C LEU A 208 -0.54 8.56 0.52
N ALA A 209 -1.30 8.99 1.53
CA ALA A 209 -0.81 9.77 2.65
C ALA A 209 -0.85 8.91 3.92
N THR A 210 0.11 9.14 4.81
CA THR A 210 0.10 8.58 6.16
C THR A 210 -1.04 9.17 6.98
N THR A 211 -1.60 8.35 7.89
CA THR A 211 -2.71 8.78 8.76
C THR A 211 -2.24 9.16 10.17
N GLY A 212 -1.06 8.69 10.58
CA GLY A 212 -0.48 8.89 11.90
C GLY A 212 -0.75 7.75 12.88
N SER A 213 -1.44 6.69 12.47
CA SER A 213 -1.73 5.52 13.33
C SER A 213 -0.61 4.48 13.32
N GLY A 214 0.16 4.40 12.24
CA GLY A 214 1.25 3.43 12.08
C GLY A 214 2.51 3.84 12.84
N ALA A 215 3.28 2.86 13.33
CA ALA A 215 4.51 3.12 14.08
C ALA A 215 5.59 3.89 13.28
N TRP A 216 5.53 3.83 11.94
CA TRP A 216 6.48 4.47 11.03
C TRP A 216 5.88 5.70 10.32
N ASP A 217 4.60 6.02 10.51
CA ASP A 217 3.93 7.10 9.75
C ASP A 217 4.68 8.43 9.84
N SER A 218 5.16 8.81 11.04
CA SER A 218 5.90 10.06 11.23
C SER A 218 7.23 10.15 10.48
N VAL A 219 7.80 9.01 10.08
CA VAL A 219 9.03 8.96 9.28
C VAL A 219 8.73 9.20 7.80
N PHE A 220 7.52 8.85 7.36
CA PHE A 220 7.09 8.90 5.97
C PHE A 220 6.17 10.09 5.62
N ASP A 221 5.63 10.79 6.62
CA ASP A 221 4.87 12.05 6.47
C ASP A 221 5.78 13.16 5.90
N THR A 222 5.87 13.21 4.57
CA THR A 222 6.74 14.11 3.81
C THR A 222 5.96 15.02 2.89
N ASN A 223 4.77 14.59 2.44
CA ASN A 223 3.92 15.28 1.46
C ASN A 223 4.68 15.66 0.18
N THR A 224 5.64 14.82 -0.24
CA THR A 224 6.59 15.11 -1.32
C THR A 224 6.17 14.57 -2.69
N GLN A 225 5.17 13.69 -2.74
CA GLN A 225 4.65 13.11 -3.97
C GLN A 225 3.52 13.98 -4.55
N LEU A 226 2.92 13.52 -5.65
CA LEU A 226 1.82 14.24 -6.28
C LEU A 226 0.62 14.38 -5.34
N PHE A 227 -0.11 15.48 -5.50
CA PHE A 227 -1.28 15.82 -4.69
C PHE A 227 -0.98 15.97 -3.19
N GLY A 228 0.30 16.14 -2.82
CA GLY A 228 0.73 16.21 -1.42
C GLY A 228 0.72 14.85 -0.73
N SER A 229 0.78 13.75 -1.48
CA SER A 229 0.88 12.41 -0.89
C SER A 229 2.30 12.10 -0.39
N ASP A 230 2.42 11.03 0.39
CA ASP A 230 3.70 10.51 0.92
C ASP A 230 4.27 9.42 0.03
N PHE A 231 3.38 8.60 -0.53
CA PHE A 231 3.72 7.49 -1.42
C PHE A 231 3.02 7.59 -2.76
N ARG A 232 3.64 6.97 -3.76
CA ARG A 232 3.01 6.54 -5.00
C ARG A 232 3.15 5.03 -5.09
N PHE A 233 2.03 4.33 -5.07
CA PHE A 233 1.99 2.89 -5.31
C PHE A 233 1.55 2.61 -6.76
N THR A 234 2.27 1.73 -7.43
CA THR A 234 1.95 1.25 -8.78
C THR A 234 1.96 -0.27 -8.80
N PHE A 235 1.01 -0.87 -9.50
CA PHE A 235 0.86 -2.31 -9.56
C PHE A 235 0.54 -2.80 -10.96
N THR A 236 0.85 -4.08 -11.17
CA THR A 236 0.39 -4.87 -12.31
C THR A 236 -0.21 -6.17 -11.81
N VAL A 237 -1.32 -6.57 -12.39
CA VAL A 237 -2.07 -7.78 -12.01
C VAL A 237 -2.45 -8.58 -13.24
N ASN A 238 -2.66 -9.88 -13.05
CA ASN A 238 -3.16 -10.82 -14.02
C ASN A 238 -4.44 -11.46 -13.47
N ASP A 239 -5.37 -11.76 -14.37
CA ASP A 239 -6.54 -12.56 -14.04
C ASP A 239 -6.14 -13.94 -13.51
N ASN A 240 -6.93 -14.46 -12.59
CA ASN A 240 -6.76 -15.78 -12.00
C ASN A 240 -7.69 -16.81 -12.68
N GLU A 241 -7.86 -16.72 -14.01
CA GLU A 241 -8.64 -17.68 -14.80
C GLU A 241 -8.05 -19.10 -14.66
N ASN A 242 -8.75 -19.96 -13.92
CA ASN A 242 -8.29 -21.25 -13.34
C ASN A 242 -7.41 -21.02 -12.10
N PRO A 243 -8.01 -20.94 -10.90
CA PRO A 243 -7.33 -20.50 -9.70
C PRO A 243 -6.04 -21.29 -9.47
N VAL A 244 -4.91 -20.66 -9.81
CA VAL A 244 -3.58 -21.20 -9.53
C VAL A 244 -3.24 -20.93 -8.06
N VAL A 245 -3.81 -19.86 -7.51
CA VAL A 245 -3.61 -19.41 -6.13
C VAL A 245 -4.95 -19.02 -5.50
N GLY A 246 -5.36 -19.75 -4.45
CA GLY A 246 -6.57 -19.47 -3.68
C GLY A 246 -7.82 -19.29 -4.53
N ASN A 247 -8.73 -18.44 -4.06
CA ASN A 247 -9.94 -18.00 -4.78
C ASN A 247 -9.92 -16.49 -5.05
N TRP A 248 -8.72 -15.96 -5.32
CA TRP A 248 -8.51 -14.57 -5.70
C TRP A 248 -9.02 -14.29 -7.10
N VAL A 249 -9.37 -13.03 -7.36
CA VAL A 249 -9.83 -12.58 -8.68
C VAL A 249 -8.63 -12.24 -9.55
N VAL A 250 -7.69 -11.48 -9.02
CA VAL A 250 -6.42 -11.20 -9.69
C VAL A 250 -5.24 -11.39 -8.74
N TYR A 251 -4.06 -11.60 -9.31
CA TYR A 251 -2.80 -11.65 -8.58
C TYR A 251 -1.70 -10.90 -9.35
N GLY A 252 -0.68 -10.42 -8.67
CA GLY A 252 0.39 -9.68 -9.32
C GLY A 252 1.47 -9.18 -8.37
N ASP A 253 2.07 -8.07 -8.77
CA ASP A 253 3.18 -7.41 -8.08
C ASP A 253 3.06 -5.88 -8.19
N GLY A 254 3.97 -5.19 -7.52
CA GLY A 254 3.98 -3.73 -7.56
C GLY A 254 5.17 -3.11 -6.84
N ASN A 255 5.20 -1.78 -6.84
CA ASN A 255 6.19 -1.00 -6.11
C ASN A 255 5.51 0.22 -5.49
N ALA A 256 5.88 0.55 -4.24
CA ALA A 256 5.53 1.81 -3.62
C ALA A 256 6.77 2.68 -3.43
N ASP A 257 6.78 3.84 -4.07
CA ASP A 257 7.84 4.84 -3.92
C ASP A 257 7.41 5.90 -2.91
N GLY A 258 8.26 6.18 -1.93
CA GLY A 258 8.05 7.20 -0.93
C GLY A 258 9.33 7.94 -0.60
N ASN A 259 9.25 8.89 0.31
CA ASN A 259 10.43 9.52 0.89
C ASN A 259 10.39 9.37 2.41
N VAL A 260 11.54 9.14 3.03
CA VAL A 260 11.68 9.14 4.49
C VAL A 260 12.37 10.41 4.96
N VAL A 261 11.89 11.03 6.03
CA VAL A 261 12.63 12.08 6.75
C VAL A 261 13.63 11.37 7.66
N PRO A 262 14.95 11.51 7.44
CA PRO A 262 15.92 10.97 8.38
C PRO A 262 15.73 11.68 9.71
N GLU A 263 15.36 10.94 10.76
CA GLU A 263 15.25 11.53 12.08
C GLU A 263 16.62 12.14 12.46
N PRO A 264 16.67 13.46 12.77
CA PRO A 264 17.92 14.11 13.15
C PRO A 264 18.60 13.43 14.33
N ALA A 265 17.82 12.85 15.26
CA ALA A 265 18.30 12.11 16.41
C ALA A 265 19.00 10.80 16.02
N SER A 266 18.49 10.06 15.03
CA SER A 266 19.10 8.81 14.55
C SER A 266 20.42 9.07 13.82
N MET A 267 20.50 10.15 13.05
CA MET A 267 21.77 10.61 12.48
C MET A 267 22.78 11.05 13.55
N ILE A 268 22.31 11.75 14.59
CA ILE A 268 23.14 12.19 15.71
C ILE A 268 23.60 10.98 16.55
N LEU A 269 22.74 10.00 16.83
CA LEU A 269 23.10 8.79 17.56
C LEU A 269 24.09 7.92 16.79
N MET A 270 23.93 7.79 15.47
CA MET A 270 24.91 7.11 14.62
C MET A 270 26.25 7.86 14.60
N GLY A 271 26.23 9.19 14.51
CA GLY A 271 27.43 10.04 14.57
C GLY A 271 28.13 10.03 15.93
N ILE A 272 27.39 10.07 17.03
CA ILE A 272 27.94 9.98 18.40
C ILE A 272 28.44 8.57 18.69
N GLY A 273 27.76 7.52 18.19
CA GLY A 273 28.22 6.13 18.28
C GLY A 273 29.58 5.93 17.60
N LEU A 274 29.78 6.52 16.41
CA LEU A 274 31.06 6.47 15.68
C LEU A 274 32.16 7.32 16.34
N ALA A 275 31.83 8.51 16.86
CA ALA A 275 32.78 9.33 17.60
C ALA A 275 33.20 8.67 18.94
N GLY A 276 32.26 7.98 19.60
CA GLY A 276 32.51 7.16 20.80
C GLY A 276 33.44 5.99 20.49
N ALA A 277 33.19 5.25 19.41
CA ALA A 277 34.02 4.15 18.95
C ALA A 277 35.45 4.60 18.54
N ALA A 278 35.57 5.74 17.85
CA ALA A 278 36.87 6.31 17.47
C ALA A 278 37.71 6.76 18.68
N ARG A 279 37.07 7.25 19.74
CA ARG A 279 37.75 7.66 20.99
C ARG A 279 38.16 6.46 21.85
N LEU A 280 37.38 5.37 21.83
CA LEU A 280 37.75 4.12 22.49
C LEU A 280 38.95 3.44 21.81
N ARG A 281 39.06 3.52 20.48
CA ARG A 281 40.19 2.96 19.71
C ARG A 281 41.53 3.69 19.95
N ARG A 282 41.51 4.95 20.42
CA ARG A 282 42.73 5.71 20.76
C ARG A 282 43.24 5.50 22.19
N ARG A 283 42.55 4.73 23.04
CA ARG A 283 43.02 4.41 24.41
C ARG A 283 43.73 3.07 24.51
N THR A 284 43.77 2.29 23.43
CA THR A 284 44.41 0.96 23.37
C THR A 284 45.65 0.91 22.46
N ALA A 285 46.13 2.07 21.99
CA ALA A 285 47.45 2.25 21.37
C ALA A 285 48.25 3.24 22.22
#